data_AF-A0AA88JCJ7-F1
#
_entry.id   AF-A0AA88JCJ7-F1
#
_cell.length_a   1.000
_cell.length_b   1.000
_cell.length_c   1.000
_cell.angle_alpha   90.00
_cell.angle_beta   90.00
_cell.angle_gamma   90.00
#
_symmetry.space_group_name_H-M   'P 1'
#
loop_
_entity.id
_entity.type
_entity.pdbx_description
1 polymer ?
#
loop_
_entity_poly.entity_id
_entity_poly.type
_entity_poly.pdbx_seq_one_letter_code
_entity_poly.pdbx_strand_id
1 'polypeptide(L)'
;MEALLRSTAGAPPLHTAKLSRLAFSNRIFSAVYASAVLTLIYHHFVTIAHILHNSPTTTTTTMSSLFISLSLLIADLILAFMWATLQSFRMRPVYRTEYPDNLKKVVKESDFPAMDVFICTADPYKEPPMGVVNTALSVMAYDYPAEKVSVYVSDDGGSALTLFAFVEAAKFAAHWLPFCRKNNVVDRSPEVFFAANDCLSSETEKIKVSNFYTI
;
A
#
# COMPACT_ATOMS: atom_id res chain seq x y z
N MET A 1 25.42 9.62 -5.09
CA MET A 1 25.04 9.30 -3.70
C MET A 1 25.99 9.88 -2.66
N GLU A 2 27.28 10.09 -2.98
CA GLU A 2 28.26 10.71 -2.06
C GLU A 2 28.13 12.25 -1.93
N ALA A 3 27.49 12.94 -2.88
CA ALA A 3 27.26 14.38 -2.80
C ALA A 3 26.19 14.79 -1.76
N LEU A 4 25.29 13.88 -1.37
CA LEU A 4 24.20 14.15 -0.42
C LEU A 4 24.60 13.96 1.05
N LEU A 5 25.77 13.38 1.33
CA LEU A 5 26.21 13.07 2.70
C LEU A 5 27.14 14.13 3.31
N ARG A 6 27.55 15.18 2.57
CA ARG A 6 28.55 16.16 3.03
C ARG A 6 27.99 17.44 3.70
N SER A 7 26.71 17.52 4.05
CA SER A 7 26.12 18.76 4.62
C SER A 7 25.18 18.55 5.83
N THR A 8 25.50 17.64 6.74
CA THR A 8 24.55 17.23 7.81
C THR A 8 24.99 17.54 9.25
N ALA A 9 25.74 18.63 9.48
CA ALA A 9 25.98 19.09 10.86
C ALA A 9 24.89 20.06 11.39
N GLY A 10 23.97 20.55 10.55
CA GLY A 10 22.92 21.51 10.97
C GLY A 10 21.61 21.50 10.18
N ALA A 11 21.43 20.60 9.21
CA ALA A 11 20.20 20.53 8.42
C ALA A 11 19.10 19.75 9.17
N PRO A 12 17.82 20.18 9.09
CA PRO A 12 16.72 19.45 9.72
C PRO A 12 16.52 18.08 9.06
N PRO A 13 16.12 17.04 9.82
CA PRO A 13 15.94 15.69 9.27
C PRO A 13 14.77 15.64 8.28
N LEU A 14 14.95 14.92 7.17
CA LEU A 14 13.89 14.68 6.18
C LEU A 14 12.95 13.54 6.58
N HIS A 15 13.45 12.57 7.33
CA HIS A 15 12.68 11.48 7.88
C HIS A 15 13.30 10.99 9.19
N THR A 16 12.50 10.35 10.04
CA THR A 16 12.98 9.61 11.20
C THR A 16 12.44 8.19 11.18
N ALA A 17 13.24 7.25 11.68
CA ALA A 17 12.84 5.87 11.87
C ALA A 17 12.93 5.53 13.36
N LYS A 18 11.81 5.13 13.96
CA LYS A 18 11.72 4.77 15.38
C LYS A 18 11.30 3.31 15.51
N LEU A 19 12.01 2.57 16.35
CA LEU A 19 11.60 1.22 16.70
C LEU A 19 10.31 1.27 17.53
N SER A 20 9.37 0.39 17.21
CA SER A 20 8.17 0.23 18.02
C SER A 20 8.53 -0.18 19.44
N ARG A 21 7.93 0.47 20.44
CA ARG A 21 8.03 0.04 21.85
C ARG A 21 7.45 -1.37 22.05
N LEU A 22 6.50 -1.75 21.21
CA LEU A 22 5.88 -3.07 21.22
C LEU A 22 6.84 -4.16 20.71
N ALA A 23 7.99 -3.83 20.12
CA ALA A 23 8.94 -4.84 19.65
C ALA A 23 9.41 -5.76 20.80
N PHE A 24 9.55 -5.22 22.01
CA PHE A 24 9.86 -6.02 23.19
C PHE A 24 8.72 -6.97 23.55
N SER A 25 7.49 -6.45 23.67
CA SER A 25 6.30 -7.26 23.94
C SER A 25 6.05 -8.33 22.89
N ASN A 26 6.27 -8.01 21.61
CA ASN A 26 6.14 -8.94 20.50
C ASN A 26 7.14 -10.11 20.58
N ARG A 27 8.37 -9.85 21.04
CA ARG A 27 9.38 -10.91 21.25
C ARG A 27 8.99 -11.84 22.38
N ILE A 28 8.47 -11.30 23.48
CA ILE A 28 7.96 -12.11 24.59
C ILE A 28 6.79 -12.97 24.10
N PHE A 29 5.80 -12.36 23.44
CA PHE A 29 4.67 -13.08 22.86
C PHE A 29 5.13 -14.18 21.90
N SER A 30 6.12 -13.90 21.04
CA SER A 30 6.73 -14.87 20.14
C SER A 30 7.30 -16.07 20.88
N ALA A 31 8.04 -15.83 21.97
CA ALA A 31 8.69 -16.88 22.74
C ALA A 31 7.65 -17.76 23.45
N VAL A 32 6.64 -17.14 24.04
CA VAL A 32 5.52 -17.86 24.68
C VAL A 32 4.78 -18.71 23.64
N TYR A 33 4.43 -18.14 22.49
CA TYR A 33 3.73 -18.88 21.45
C TYR A 33 4.58 -20.03 20.87
N ALA A 34 5.87 -19.80 20.63
CA ALA A 34 6.79 -20.85 20.20
C ALA A 34 6.86 -22.00 21.22
N SER A 35 6.89 -21.69 22.53
CA SER A 35 6.89 -22.71 23.58
C SER A 35 5.60 -23.54 23.59
N ALA A 36 4.46 -22.90 23.33
CA ALA A 36 3.16 -23.59 23.23
C ALA A 36 3.13 -24.53 22.02
N VAL A 37 3.60 -24.07 20.85
CA VAL A 37 3.71 -24.89 19.64
C VAL A 37 4.64 -26.08 19.85
N LEU A 38 5.80 -25.87 20.46
CA LEU A 38 6.74 -26.97 20.77
C LEU A 38 6.13 -28.00 21.72
N THR A 39 5.40 -27.54 22.74
CA THR A 39 4.71 -28.42 23.69
C THR A 39 3.62 -29.25 22.99
N LEU A 40 2.86 -28.61 22.09
CA LEU A 40 1.83 -29.28 21.30
C LEU A 40 2.43 -30.35 20.38
N ILE A 41 3.49 -30.01 19.64
CA ILE A 41 4.21 -30.96 18.78
C ILE A 41 4.76 -32.13 19.60
N TYR A 42 5.36 -31.86 20.77
CA TYR A 42 5.83 -32.91 21.68
C TYR A 42 4.69 -33.83 22.14
N HIS A 43 3.53 -33.26 22.49
CA HIS A 43 2.35 -34.03 22.88
C HIS A 43 1.84 -34.95 21.75
N HIS A 44 1.89 -34.50 20.50
CA HIS A 44 1.59 -35.36 19.34
C HIS A 44 2.56 -36.54 19.24
N PHE A 45 3.87 -36.30 19.38
CA PHE A 45 4.86 -37.37 19.35
C PHE A 45 4.67 -38.39 20.48
N VAL A 46 4.42 -37.93 21.71
CA VAL A 46 4.15 -38.83 22.86
C VAL A 46 2.87 -39.63 22.64
N THR A 47 1.81 -39.00 22.16
CA THR A 47 0.54 -39.68 21.85
C THR A 47 0.71 -40.76 20.79
N ILE A 48 1.44 -40.46 19.69
CA ILE A 48 1.74 -41.43 18.64
C ILE A 48 2.59 -42.58 19.18
N ALA A 49 3.63 -42.28 19.97
CA ALA A 49 4.48 -43.30 20.58
C ALA A 49 3.70 -44.20 21.55
N HIS A 50 2.78 -43.64 22.33
CA HIS A 50 1.91 -44.39 23.23
C HIS A 50 0.95 -45.32 22.47
N ILE A 51 0.33 -44.84 21.38
CA ILE A 51 -0.55 -45.67 20.54
C ILE A 51 0.25 -46.83 19.92
N LEU A 52 1.47 -46.56 19.44
CA LEU A 52 2.34 -47.57 18.83
C LEU A 52 2.83 -48.61 19.85
N HIS A 53 3.14 -48.19 21.08
CA HIS A 53 3.64 -49.09 22.12
C HIS A 53 2.53 -49.96 22.74
N ASN A 54 1.35 -49.39 22.99
CA ASN A 54 0.27 -50.06 23.72
C ASN A 54 -0.70 -50.85 22.82
N SER A 55 -0.58 -50.74 21.49
CA SER A 55 -1.40 -51.50 20.54
C SER A 55 -0.54 -52.42 19.66
N PRO A 56 -0.03 -53.55 20.19
CA PRO A 56 0.80 -54.48 19.43
C PRO A 56 0.03 -55.27 18.34
N THR A 57 -1.30 -55.25 18.37
CA THR A 57 -2.16 -55.92 17.39
C THR A 57 -2.91 -54.91 16.50
N THR A 58 -2.74 -55.03 15.19
CA THR A 58 -3.35 -54.18 14.15
C THR A 58 -4.87 -54.33 14.09
N THR A 59 -5.60 -53.59 14.94
CA THR A 59 -7.06 -53.46 14.84
C THR A 59 -7.45 -52.25 13.99
N THR A 60 -8.61 -52.30 13.37
CA THR A 60 -9.14 -51.21 12.51
C THR A 60 -9.27 -49.88 13.27
N THR A 61 -9.51 -49.93 14.58
CA THR A 61 -9.60 -48.77 15.48
C THR A 61 -8.24 -48.15 15.81
N THR A 62 -7.18 -48.95 15.96
CA THR A 62 -5.82 -48.43 16.16
C THR A 62 -5.30 -47.75 14.90
N MET A 63 -5.58 -48.32 13.72
CA MET A 63 -5.20 -47.72 12.45
C MET A 63 -5.86 -46.35 12.25
N SER A 64 -7.17 -46.23 12.50
CA SER A 64 -7.86 -44.94 12.38
C SER A 64 -7.34 -43.91 13.38
N SER A 65 -7.06 -44.31 14.63
CA SER A 65 -6.47 -43.44 15.65
C SER A 65 -5.07 -42.92 15.25
N LEU A 66 -4.23 -43.77 14.65
CA LEU A 66 -2.93 -43.37 14.10
C LEU A 66 -3.06 -42.41 12.92
N PHE A 67 -3.97 -42.68 11.97
CA PHE A 67 -4.22 -41.80 10.84
C PHE A 67 -4.67 -40.41 11.27
N ILE A 68 -5.60 -40.32 12.23
CA ILE A 68 -6.06 -39.04 12.79
C ILE A 68 -4.89 -38.32 13.48
N SER A 69 -4.14 -39.01 14.34
CA SER A 69 -3.02 -38.41 15.08
C SER A 69 -1.91 -37.88 14.17
N LEU A 70 -1.59 -38.62 13.10
CA LEU A 70 -0.62 -38.20 12.09
C LEU A 70 -1.13 -37.02 11.26
N SER A 71 -2.41 -37.03 10.87
CA SER A 71 -3.02 -35.94 10.12
C SER A 71 -3.03 -34.64 10.93
N LEU A 72 -3.33 -34.70 12.23
CA LEU A 72 -3.24 -33.56 13.14
C LEU A 72 -1.80 -33.06 13.28
N LEU A 73 -0.82 -33.96 13.49
CA LEU A 73 0.59 -33.59 13.54
C LEU A 73 1.04 -32.87 12.26
N ILE A 74 0.66 -33.38 11.09
CA ILE A 74 1.01 -32.74 9.80
C ILE A 74 0.36 -31.36 9.70
N ALA A 75 -0.91 -31.22 10.06
CA ALA A 75 -1.61 -29.93 10.04
C ALA A 75 -0.94 -28.90 10.97
N ASP A 76 -0.59 -29.30 12.18
CA ASP A 76 0.07 -28.42 13.16
C ASP A 76 1.50 -28.06 12.76
N LEU A 77 2.24 -28.96 12.09
CA LEU A 77 3.56 -28.64 11.52
C LEU A 77 3.45 -27.58 10.40
N ILE A 78 2.44 -27.69 9.53
CA ILE A 78 2.19 -26.71 8.48
C ILE A 78 1.81 -25.35 9.09
N LEU A 79 0.91 -25.34 10.09
CA LEU A 79 0.51 -24.14 10.81
C LEU A 79 1.70 -23.49 11.55
N ALA A 80 2.53 -24.30 12.23
CA ALA A 80 3.74 -23.84 12.89
C ALA A 80 4.74 -23.22 11.91
N PHE A 81 4.92 -23.82 10.74
CA PHE A 81 5.78 -23.31 9.68
C PHE A 81 5.26 -21.96 9.12
N MET A 82 3.97 -21.87 8.81
CA MET A 82 3.36 -20.62 8.36
C MET A 82 3.48 -19.53 9.44
N TRP A 83 3.23 -19.87 10.70
CA TRP A 83 3.41 -18.93 11.81
C TRP A 83 4.87 -18.44 11.92
N ALA A 84 5.85 -19.34 11.86
CA ALA A 84 7.27 -19.00 11.99
C ALA A 84 7.74 -18.05 10.87
N THR A 85 7.30 -18.29 9.63
CA THR A 85 7.62 -17.43 8.48
C THR A 85 7.02 -16.03 8.63
N LEU A 86 5.77 -15.92 9.10
CA LEU A 86 5.12 -14.63 9.35
C LEU A 86 5.68 -13.90 10.59
N GLN A 87 6.19 -14.62 11.56
CA GLN A 87 6.65 -14.04 12.82
C GLN A 87 7.86 -13.12 12.62
N SER A 88 8.69 -13.38 11.61
CA SER A 88 9.83 -12.54 11.24
C SER A 88 9.46 -11.05 11.07
N PHE A 89 8.29 -10.76 10.46
CA PHE A 89 7.78 -9.40 10.25
C PHE A 89 7.31 -8.70 11.54
N ARG A 90 6.96 -9.48 12.58
CA ARG A 90 6.40 -8.95 13.84
C ARG A 90 7.44 -8.69 14.92
N MET A 91 8.67 -9.22 14.76
CA MET A 91 9.73 -9.16 15.78
C MET A 91 10.37 -7.78 15.97
N ARG A 92 10.37 -6.95 14.93
CA ARG A 92 11.01 -5.62 14.99
C ARG A 92 10.29 -4.58 14.10
N PRO A 93 9.04 -4.20 14.41
CA PRO A 93 8.34 -3.18 13.64
C PRO A 93 9.03 -1.82 13.76
N VAL A 94 9.26 -1.15 12.63
CA VAL A 94 9.88 0.19 12.54
C VAL A 94 8.86 1.17 11.99
N TYR A 95 8.58 2.24 12.73
CA TYR A 95 7.74 3.34 12.26
C TYR A 95 8.61 4.41 11.62
N ARG A 96 8.20 4.90 10.47
CA ARG A 96 8.83 6.02 9.77
C ARG A 96 7.92 7.24 9.84
N THR A 97 8.53 8.40 10.01
CA THR A 97 7.84 9.70 9.95
C THR A 97 8.63 10.61 9.04
N GLU A 98 7.96 11.11 8.01
CA GLU A 98 8.47 12.03 7.00
C GLU A 98 8.21 13.49 7.38
N TYR A 99 9.10 14.38 6.93
CA TYR A 99 8.99 15.83 7.13
C TYR A 99 9.16 16.55 5.78
N PRO A 100 8.14 16.55 4.91
CA PRO A 100 8.23 17.14 3.57
C PRO A 100 8.57 18.64 3.61
N ASP A 101 8.13 19.37 4.64
CA ASP A 101 8.45 20.80 4.82
C ASP A 101 9.95 21.08 4.98
N ASN A 102 10.72 20.09 5.42
CA ASN A 102 12.17 20.21 5.54
C ASN A 102 12.88 20.01 4.19
N LEU A 103 12.22 19.39 3.21
CA LEU A 103 12.83 19.11 1.91
C LEU A 103 13.24 20.39 1.20
N LYS A 104 12.33 21.38 1.13
CA LYS A 104 12.59 22.69 0.50
C LYS A 104 13.69 23.51 1.23
N LYS A 105 14.02 23.16 2.48
CA LYS A 105 15.09 23.80 3.26
C LYS A 105 16.47 23.19 2.99
N VAL A 106 16.51 21.93 2.54
CA VAL A 106 17.75 21.16 2.35
C VAL A 106 18.11 21.04 0.87
N VAL A 107 17.11 20.97 0.00
CA VAL A 107 17.27 20.76 -1.44
C VAL A 107 16.45 21.79 -2.19
N LYS A 108 17.04 22.41 -3.21
CA LYS A 108 16.32 23.33 -4.11
C LYS A 108 15.38 22.53 -5.01
N GLU A 109 14.22 23.10 -5.35
CA GLU A 109 13.26 22.42 -6.25
C GLU A 109 13.87 22.09 -7.63
N SER A 110 14.85 22.89 -8.09
CA SER A 110 15.65 22.63 -9.30
C SER A 110 16.43 21.32 -9.25
N ASP A 111 16.70 20.79 -8.06
CA ASP A 111 17.54 19.61 -7.84
C ASP A 111 16.69 18.37 -7.49
N PHE A 112 15.37 18.53 -7.44
CA PHE A 112 14.44 17.41 -7.29
C PHE A 112 14.58 16.39 -8.44
N PRO A 113 14.45 15.08 -8.18
CA PRO A 113 14.50 14.08 -9.24
C PRO A 113 13.32 14.20 -10.21
N ALA A 114 13.47 13.75 -11.45
CA ALA A 114 12.30 13.54 -12.32
C ALA A 114 11.49 12.34 -11.79
N MET A 115 10.17 12.40 -11.93
CA MET A 115 9.21 11.40 -11.48
C MET A 115 8.27 11.02 -12.62
N ASP A 116 8.30 9.75 -12.99
CA ASP A 116 7.39 9.18 -13.97
C ASP A 116 6.31 8.39 -13.25
N VAL A 117 5.05 8.70 -13.52
CA VAL A 117 3.88 8.03 -12.95
C VAL A 117 3.17 7.24 -14.05
N PHE A 118 3.04 5.94 -13.85
CA PHE A 118 2.34 5.05 -14.77
C PHE A 118 0.95 4.75 -14.23
N ILE A 119 -0.06 4.99 -15.06
CA ILE A 119 -1.46 4.65 -14.81
C ILE A 119 -1.84 3.57 -15.83
N CYS A 120 -2.11 2.36 -15.36
CA CYS A 120 -2.55 1.26 -16.21
C CYS A 120 -4.05 1.06 -16.04
N THR A 121 -4.76 0.84 -17.15
CA THR A 121 -6.17 0.45 -17.14
C THR A 121 -6.40 -0.66 -18.17
N ALA A 122 -7.35 -1.55 -17.89
CA ALA A 122 -7.54 -2.77 -18.69
C ALA A 122 -8.92 -2.87 -19.35
N ASP A 123 -9.98 -2.36 -18.73
CA ASP A 123 -11.36 -2.53 -19.22
C ASP A 123 -12.21 -1.33 -18.82
N PRO A 124 -12.73 -0.54 -19.79
CA PRO A 124 -13.49 0.68 -19.50
C PRO A 124 -14.81 0.44 -18.77
N TYR A 125 -15.31 -0.81 -18.72
CA TYR A 125 -16.52 -1.14 -17.98
C TYR A 125 -16.25 -1.49 -16.52
N LYS A 126 -15.08 -2.08 -16.23
CA LYS A 126 -14.65 -2.41 -14.86
C LYS A 126 -13.91 -1.25 -14.20
N GLU A 127 -13.19 -0.47 -15.01
CA GLU A 127 -12.43 0.71 -14.63
C GLU A 127 -12.93 1.89 -15.48
N PRO A 128 -14.04 2.53 -15.07
CA PRO A 128 -14.63 3.60 -15.86
C PRO A 128 -13.61 4.70 -16.22
N PRO A 129 -13.53 5.13 -17.50
CA PRO A 129 -12.54 6.11 -17.94
C PRO A 129 -12.49 7.40 -17.14
N MET A 130 -13.63 7.86 -16.62
CA MET A 130 -13.69 9.03 -15.74
C MET A 130 -12.87 8.86 -14.45
N GLY A 131 -12.85 7.67 -13.85
CA GLY A 131 -12.03 7.39 -12.67
C GLY A 131 -10.53 7.42 -12.98
N VAL A 132 -10.16 6.90 -14.16
CA VAL A 132 -8.77 6.93 -14.66
C VAL A 132 -8.33 8.38 -14.94
N VAL A 133 -9.20 9.17 -15.57
CA VAL A 133 -9.00 10.61 -15.81
C VAL A 133 -8.84 11.38 -14.50
N ASN A 134 -9.70 11.14 -13.50
CA ASN A 134 -9.60 11.79 -12.19
C ASN A 134 -8.26 11.47 -11.51
N THR A 135 -7.80 10.23 -11.63
CA THR A 135 -6.49 9.81 -11.13
C THR A 135 -5.36 10.56 -11.84
N ALA A 136 -5.39 10.62 -13.16
CA ALA A 136 -4.37 11.34 -13.94
C ALA A 136 -4.33 12.84 -13.63
N LEU A 137 -5.50 13.50 -13.57
CA LEU A 137 -5.61 14.91 -13.21
C LEU A 137 -5.12 15.20 -11.79
N SER A 138 -5.41 14.30 -10.85
CA SER A 138 -4.92 14.40 -9.46
C SER A 138 -3.40 14.36 -9.40
N VAL A 139 -2.76 13.43 -10.13
CA VAL A 139 -1.30 13.32 -10.21
C VAL A 139 -0.67 14.54 -10.87
N MET A 140 -1.22 14.99 -12.00
CA MET A 140 -0.72 16.18 -12.72
C MET A 140 -0.82 17.47 -11.87
N ALA A 141 -1.68 17.49 -10.86
CA ALA A 141 -1.87 18.63 -9.96
C ALA A 141 -0.99 18.58 -8.70
N TYR A 142 -0.10 17.59 -8.55
CA TYR A 142 0.81 17.48 -7.40
C TYR A 142 1.62 18.76 -7.15
N ASP A 143 1.96 19.01 -5.88
CA ASP A 143 2.89 20.09 -5.50
C ASP A 143 4.34 19.67 -5.82
N TYR A 144 4.65 19.62 -7.12
CA TYR A 144 5.96 19.28 -7.67
C TYR A 144 6.25 20.11 -8.93
N PRO A 145 7.53 20.37 -9.27
CA PRO A 145 7.85 21.05 -10.51
C PRO A 145 7.27 20.32 -11.74
N ALA A 146 6.51 21.05 -12.55
CA ALA A 146 5.73 20.47 -13.65
C ALA A 146 6.63 19.85 -14.74
N GLU A 147 7.81 20.42 -14.93
CA GLU A 147 8.84 19.92 -15.84
C GLU A 147 9.51 18.61 -15.36
N LYS A 148 9.17 18.14 -14.16
CA LYS A 148 9.72 16.93 -13.55
C LYS A 148 8.70 15.84 -13.30
N VAL A 149 7.42 16.09 -13.52
CA VAL A 149 6.38 15.05 -13.43
C VAL A 149 5.92 14.68 -14.83
N SER A 150 6.11 13.42 -15.19
CA SER A 150 5.54 12.86 -16.43
C SER A 150 4.50 11.81 -16.07
N VAL A 151 3.32 11.89 -16.68
CA VAL A 151 2.24 10.92 -16.45
C VAL A 151 2.03 10.13 -17.73
N TYR A 152 2.13 8.80 -17.62
CA TYR A 152 1.97 7.85 -18.71
C TYR A 152 0.71 7.02 -18.45
N VAL A 153 -0.15 6.91 -19.46
CA VAL A 153 -1.36 6.10 -19.38
C VAL A 153 -1.21 4.92 -20.35
N SER A 154 -1.29 3.71 -19.81
CA SER A 154 -1.34 2.46 -20.57
C SER A 154 -2.76 1.91 -20.52
N ASP A 155 -3.41 1.77 -21.67
CA ASP A 155 -4.72 1.14 -21.79
C ASP A 155 -4.56 -0.21 -22.49
N ASP A 156 -4.55 -1.27 -21.69
CA ASP A 156 -4.42 -2.65 -22.18
C ASP A 156 -5.67 -3.10 -22.94
N GLY A 157 -6.82 -2.44 -22.70
CA GLY A 157 -8.08 -2.69 -23.40
C GLY A 157 -8.18 -1.98 -24.75
N GLY A 158 -7.26 -1.04 -25.05
CA GLY A 158 -7.28 -0.27 -26.30
C GLY A 158 -8.61 0.45 -26.55
N SER A 159 -9.24 0.94 -25.49
CA SER A 159 -10.61 1.45 -25.51
C SER A 159 -10.68 2.85 -26.12
N ALA A 160 -11.47 2.99 -27.18
CA ALA A 160 -11.79 4.30 -27.76
C ALA A 160 -12.46 5.24 -26.75
N LEU A 161 -13.21 4.71 -25.79
CA LEU A 161 -13.86 5.50 -24.74
C LEU A 161 -12.82 6.08 -23.77
N THR A 162 -11.80 5.29 -23.41
CA THR A 162 -10.69 5.75 -22.58
C THR A 162 -9.92 6.86 -23.29
N LEU A 163 -9.59 6.67 -24.56
CA LEU A 163 -8.93 7.68 -25.37
C LEU A 163 -9.75 8.98 -25.44
N PHE A 164 -11.06 8.87 -25.73
CA PHE A 164 -11.96 10.03 -25.79
C PHE A 164 -12.00 10.78 -24.45
N ALA A 165 -12.14 10.07 -23.34
CA ALA A 165 -12.15 10.66 -22.01
C ALA A 165 -10.84 11.43 -21.73
N PHE A 166 -9.69 10.90 -22.13
CA PHE A 166 -8.40 11.56 -21.95
C PHE A 166 -8.21 12.78 -22.86
N VAL A 167 -8.77 12.79 -24.07
CA VAL A 167 -8.78 13.97 -24.93
C VAL A 167 -9.58 15.11 -24.27
N GLU A 168 -10.76 14.82 -23.74
CA GLU A 168 -11.55 15.83 -23.02
C GLU A 168 -10.89 16.24 -21.70
N ALA A 169 -10.29 15.29 -20.99
CA ALA A 169 -9.52 15.56 -19.78
C ALA A 169 -8.36 16.52 -20.02
N ALA A 170 -7.67 16.42 -21.16
CA ALA A 170 -6.57 17.32 -21.51
C ALA A 170 -7.05 18.78 -21.66
N LYS A 171 -8.25 19.00 -22.21
CA LYS A 171 -8.86 20.33 -22.29
C LYS A 171 -9.26 20.83 -20.90
N PHE A 172 -9.83 19.95 -20.08
CA PHE A 172 -10.22 20.29 -18.71
C PHE A 172 -9.00 20.59 -17.82
N ALA A 173 -7.89 19.87 -17.99
CA ALA A 173 -6.64 20.06 -17.27
C ALA A 173 -6.09 21.49 -17.38
N ALA A 174 -6.28 22.14 -18.53
CA ALA A 174 -5.88 23.53 -18.74
C ALA A 174 -6.55 24.51 -17.76
N HIS A 175 -7.72 24.15 -17.24
CA HIS A 175 -8.48 24.94 -16.25
C HIS A 175 -8.24 24.42 -14.83
N TRP A 176 -8.26 23.10 -14.66
CA TRP A 176 -8.14 22.45 -13.36
C TRP A 176 -6.76 22.62 -12.71
N LEU A 177 -5.68 22.39 -13.45
CA LEU A 177 -4.32 22.39 -12.87
C LEU A 177 -3.89 23.78 -12.35
N PRO A 178 -4.16 24.90 -13.07
CA PRO A 178 -3.92 26.23 -12.51
C PRO A 178 -4.82 26.55 -11.31
N PHE A 179 -6.09 26.12 -11.34
CA PHE A 179 -7.03 26.30 -10.23
C PHE A 179 -6.55 25.60 -8.95
N CYS A 180 -6.10 24.35 -9.05
CA CYS A 180 -5.56 23.60 -7.91
C CYS A 180 -4.36 24.30 -7.29
N ARG A 181 -3.42 24.76 -8.12
CA ARG A 181 -2.20 25.45 -7.67
C ARG A 181 -2.51 26.80 -7.03
N LYS A 182 -3.38 27.61 -7.64
CA LYS A 182 -3.75 28.94 -7.13
C LYS A 182 -4.49 28.87 -5.79
N ASN A 183 -5.36 27.88 -5.63
CA ASN A 183 -6.21 27.73 -4.44
C ASN A 183 -5.66 26.76 -3.40
N ASN A 184 -4.43 26.25 -3.58
CA ASN A 184 -3.82 25.24 -2.69
C ASN A 184 -4.75 24.07 -2.38
N VAL A 185 -5.44 23.57 -3.42
CA VAL A 185 -6.41 22.48 -3.27
C VAL A 185 -5.70 21.23 -2.73
N VAL A 186 -6.18 20.72 -1.60
CA VAL A 186 -5.63 19.52 -0.95
C VAL A 186 -6.04 18.27 -1.75
N ASP A 187 -7.34 18.09 -1.95
CA ASP A 187 -7.92 16.99 -2.73
C ASP A 187 -7.93 17.32 -4.22
N ARG A 188 -6.90 16.87 -4.92
CA ARG A 188 -6.65 17.24 -6.32
C ARG A 188 -7.42 16.42 -7.35
N SER A 189 -8.12 15.37 -6.92
CA SER A 189 -9.07 14.65 -7.76
C SER A 189 -10.32 15.52 -7.96
N PRO A 190 -10.69 15.87 -9.20
CA PRO A 190 -11.87 16.70 -9.46
C PRO A 190 -13.14 16.11 -8.83
N GLU A 191 -13.37 14.82 -9.00
CA GLU A 191 -14.54 14.12 -8.44
C GLU A 191 -14.62 14.23 -6.92
N VAL A 192 -13.50 13.99 -6.22
CA VAL A 192 -13.45 14.09 -4.75
C VAL A 192 -13.69 15.53 -4.30
N PHE A 193 -13.03 16.50 -4.97
CA PHE A 193 -13.16 17.91 -4.64
C PHE A 193 -14.59 18.42 -4.82
N PHE A 194 -15.26 18.08 -5.93
CA PHE A 194 -16.63 18.51 -6.18
C PHE A 194 -17.70 17.73 -5.41
N ALA A 195 -17.37 16.53 -4.91
CA ALA A 195 -18.23 15.75 -4.02
C ALA A 195 -18.21 16.28 -2.58
N ALA A 196 -17.12 16.92 -2.16
CA ALA A 196 -17.06 17.61 -0.87
C ALA A 196 -17.91 18.89 -0.92
N ASN A 197 -19.00 18.93 -0.14
CA ASN A 197 -20.01 20.01 -0.15
C ASN A 197 -19.51 21.39 0.35
N ASP A 198 -18.22 21.59 0.63
CA ASP A 198 -17.73 22.68 1.48
C ASP A 198 -17.04 23.86 0.77
N CYS A 199 -16.99 23.94 -0.56
CA CYS A 199 -16.34 25.10 -1.20
C CYS A 199 -16.98 25.56 -2.52
N LEU A 200 -18.22 26.05 -2.43
CA LEU A 200 -18.86 26.76 -3.53
C LEU A 200 -18.35 28.21 -3.58
N SER A 201 -17.15 28.40 -4.14
CA SER A 201 -16.72 29.73 -4.62
C SER A 201 -17.32 29.99 -6.01
N SER A 202 -17.50 31.26 -6.39
CA SER A 202 -17.99 31.61 -7.74
C SER A 202 -17.05 31.16 -8.86
N GLU A 203 -15.77 30.91 -8.56
CA GLU A 203 -14.78 30.33 -9.47
C GLU A 203 -15.01 28.81 -9.62
N THR A 204 -15.35 28.11 -8.52
CA THR A 204 -15.74 26.69 -8.51
C THR A 204 -17.00 26.44 -9.36
N GLU A 205 -18.00 27.33 -9.26
CA GLU A 205 -19.22 27.23 -10.05
C GLU A 205 -18.96 27.41 -11.54
N LYS A 206 -18.07 28.32 -11.94
CA LYS A 206 -17.71 28.50 -13.37
C LYS A 206 -17.03 27.28 -13.96
N ILE A 207 -16.14 26.62 -13.21
CA ILE A 207 -15.50 25.37 -13.63
C ILE A 207 -16.52 24.23 -13.72
N LYS A 208 -17.49 24.18 -12.81
CA LYS A 208 -18.58 23.21 -12.84
C LYS A 208 -19.51 23.44 -14.05
N VAL A 209 -19.86 24.69 -14.35
CA VAL A 209 -20.81 25.04 -15.40
C VAL A 209 -20.18 24.97 -16.80
N SER A 210 -18.92 25.34 -16.99
CA SER A 210 -18.30 25.32 -18.34
C SER A 210 -18.14 23.91 -18.92
N ASN A 211 -18.13 22.87 -18.09
CA ASN A 211 -17.91 21.48 -18.53
C ASN A 211 -19.21 20.67 -18.68
N PHE A 212 -20.34 21.16 -18.18
CA PHE A 212 -21.64 20.48 -18.35
C PHE A 212 -22.45 20.99 -19.55
N TYR A 213 -22.12 22.15 -20.13
CA TYR A 213 -22.85 22.74 -21.27
C TYR A 213 -22.09 22.69 -22.61
N THR A 214 -20.97 21.96 -22.69
CA THR A 214 -20.24 21.74 -23.95
C THR A 214 -20.09 20.24 -24.24
N ILE A 215 -21.18 19.50 -24.05
CA ILE A 215 -21.46 18.19 -24.63
C ILE A 215 -22.83 18.28 -25.31
#